data_AF-A0A7W1PC46-F1
#
_entry.id   AF-A0A7W1PC46-F1
#
_cell.length_a   1.000
_cell.length_b   1.000
_cell.length_c   1.000
_cell.angle_alpha   90.00
_cell.angle_beta   90.00
_cell.angle_gamma   90.00
#
_symmetry.space_group_name_H-M   'P 1'
#
loop_
_entity.id
_entity.type
_entity.pdbx_description
1 polymer ?
#
loop_
_entity_poly.entity_id
_entity_poly.type
_entity_poly.pdbx_seq_one_letter_code
_entity_poly.pdbx_strand_id
1 'polypeptide(L)'
;MLASLGPDLLSDDFDEAEVLQRMRDMGEMPIADVLLNQRVVAGIGNVYKSEILFACRISPFAPAGQLDEPTLLALVTTARRLLKSNTSESLAAMTTYTGFRKTTRRDDPSERLWVYGRARKPCRRCGTPVRMRRQGVHARSTYWCESCQPEETP
;
A
#
# COMPACT_ATOMS: atom_id res chain seq x y z
N MET A 1 -15.90 6.11 23.09
CA MET A 1 -14.71 5.27 23.34
C MET A 1 -13.73 5.54 22.22
N LEU A 2 -12.60 6.18 22.49
CA LEU A 2 -11.51 6.29 21.52
C LEU A 2 -11.04 4.86 21.23
N ALA A 3 -11.31 4.35 20.04
CA ALA A 3 -10.82 3.04 19.65
C ALA A 3 -9.28 3.08 19.71
N SER A 4 -8.67 2.12 20.41
CA SER A 4 -7.22 2.01 20.47
C SER A 4 -6.66 1.86 19.06
N LEU A 5 -5.77 2.77 18.67
CA LEU A 5 -5.00 2.66 17.45
C LEU A 5 -4.05 1.46 17.56
N GLY A 6 -3.73 0.86 16.41
CA GLY A 6 -2.63 -0.10 16.32
C GLY A 6 -1.26 0.57 16.35
N PRO A 7 -0.19 -0.23 16.32
CA PRO A 7 1.17 0.29 16.29
C PRO A 7 1.37 1.32 15.17
N ASP A 8 2.07 2.42 15.47
CA ASP A 8 2.36 3.50 14.53
C ASP A 8 3.64 3.21 13.74
N LEU A 9 3.53 3.19 12.41
CA LEU A 9 4.65 2.95 11.50
C LEU A 9 5.72 4.05 11.49
N LEU A 10 5.44 5.21 12.07
CA LEU A 10 6.44 6.28 12.24
C LEU A 10 7.09 6.26 13.62
N SER A 11 6.54 5.52 14.59
CA SER A 11 7.13 5.39 15.91
C SER A 11 8.47 4.64 15.88
N ASP A 12 9.38 5.06 16.76
CA ASP A 12 10.63 4.37 17.02
C ASP A 12 10.40 3.09 17.84
N ASP A 13 9.41 3.09 18.75
CA ASP A 13 8.98 1.92 19.54
C ASP A 13 7.99 1.01 18.78
N PHE A 14 8.20 0.85 17.47
CA PHE A 14 7.32 0.05 16.63
C PHE A 14 7.49 -1.45 16.89
N ASP A 15 6.42 -2.10 17.36
CA ASP A 15 6.36 -3.54 17.49
C ASP A 15 5.85 -4.20 16.19
N GLU A 16 6.79 -4.77 15.45
CA GLU A 16 6.51 -5.49 14.21
C GLU A 16 5.74 -6.79 14.45
N ALA A 17 6.09 -7.53 15.49
CA ALA A 17 5.48 -8.82 15.80
C ALA A 17 4.00 -8.63 16.16
N GLU A 18 3.68 -7.56 16.89
CA GLU A 18 2.31 -7.18 17.19
C GLU A 18 1.50 -6.88 15.93
N VAL A 19 2.05 -6.13 14.97
CA VAL A 19 1.35 -5.85 13.69
C VAL A 19 1.12 -7.13 12.91
N LEU A 20 2.13 -7.99 12.78
CA LEU A 20 2.01 -9.27 12.07
C LEU A 20 0.94 -10.16 12.71
N GLN A 21 0.88 -10.22 14.04
CA GLN A 21 -0.17 -10.95 14.74
C GLN A 21 -1.56 -10.38 14.43
N ARG A 22 -1.74 -9.05 14.56
CA ARG A 22 -3.02 -8.39 14.26
C ARG A 22 -3.45 -8.57 12.80
N MET A 23 -2.51 -8.63 11.86
CA MET A 23 -2.81 -8.92 10.44
C MET A 23 -3.31 -10.35 10.26
N ARG A 24 -2.72 -11.33 10.95
CA ARG A 24 -3.15 -12.74 10.92
C ARG A 24 -4.51 -12.95 11.57
N ASP A 25 -4.80 -12.24 12.66
CA ASP A 25 -6.11 -12.30 13.33
C ASP A 25 -7.24 -11.82 12.39
N MET A 26 -6.92 -11.05 11.35
CA MET A 26 -7.83 -10.64 10.28
C MET A 26 -7.68 -11.49 9.00
N GLY A 27 -7.21 -12.73 9.10
CA GLY A 27 -6.80 -13.55 7.97
C GLY A 27 -7.87 -13.78 6.88
N GLU A 28 -9.15 -13.75 7.23
CA GLU A 28 -10.25 -13.89 6.27
C GLU A 28 -10.47 -12.62 5.43
N MET A 29 -10.02 -11.46 5.92
CA MET A 29 -10.21 -10.19 5.23
C MET A 29 -9.18 -10.01 4.11
N PRO A 30 -9.56 -9.33 3.01
CA PRO A 30 -8.61 -8.92 1.99
C PRO A 30 -7.49 -8.07 2.58
N ILE A 31 -6.25 -8.33 2.18
CA ILE A 31 -5.07 -7.63 2.69
C ILE A 31 -5.15 -6.10 2.53
N ALA A 32 -5.78 -5.60 1.46
CA ALA A 32 -5.96 -4.16 1.29
C ALA A 32 -6.87 -3.54 2.36
N ASP A 33 -7.87 -4.28 2.84
CA ASP A 33 -8.76 -3.80 3.90
C ASP A 33 -8.08 -3.89 5.28
N VAL A 34 -7.29 -4.95 5.51
CA VAL A 34 -6.44 -5.10 6.70
C VAL A 34 -5.45 -3.94 6.82
N LEU A 35 -4.76 -3.59 5.73
CA LEU A 35 -3.82 -2.45 5.70
C LEU A 35 -4.49 -1.09 5.97
N LEU A 36 -5.80 -0.94 5.73
CA LEU A 36 -6.53 0.29 6.05
C LEU A 36 -7.06 0.35 7.48
N ASN A 37 -7.08 -0.78 8.17
CA ASN A 37 -7.59 -0.86 9.51
C ASN A 37 -6.61 -0.20 10.49
N GLN A 38 -6.96 1.00 10.96
CA GLN A 38 -6.12 1.75 11.91
C GLN A 38 -5.96 1.06 13.28
N ARG A 39 -6.73 0.00 13.57
CA ARG A 39 -6.53 -0.87 14.73
C ARG A 39 -5.48 -1.95 14.49
N VAL A 40 -5.20 -2.32 13.24
CA VAL A 40 -4.13 -3.27 12.91
C VAL A 40 -2.81 -2.53 12.85
N VAL A 41 -2.77 -1.44 12.09
CA VAL A 41 -1.58 -0.62 11.88
C VAL A 41 -2.00 0.81 11.59
N ALA A 42 -1.42 1.77 12.30
CA ALA A 42 -1.72 3.18 12.12
C ALA A 42 -0.80 3.82 11.06
N GLY A 43 -1.34 4.78 10.30
CA GLY A 43 -0.58 5.59 9.34
C GLY A 43 -0.70 5.16 7.88
N ILE A 44 -1.25 3.98 7.59
CA ILE A 44 -1.52 3.57 6.19
C ILE A 44 -2.86 4.16 5.72
N GLY A 45 -2.78 5.02 4.70
CA GLY A 45 -3.93 5.58 3.99
C GLY A 45 -4.21 4.89 2.64
N ASN A 46 -5.28 5.31 1.96
CA ASN A 46 -5.75 4.69 0.72
C ASN A 46 -4.73 4.73 -0.44
N VAL A 47 -3.92 5.79 -0.51
CA VAL A 47 -2.83 5.90 -1.49
C VAL A 47 -1.77 4.84 -1.19
N TYR A 48 -1.19 4.89 0.02
CA TYR A 48 -0.16 3.95 0.46
C TYR A 48 -0.60 2.51 0.32
N LYS A 49 -1.82 2.15 0.72
CA LYS A 49 -2.39 0.80 0.51
C LYS A 49 -2.15 0.27 -0.90
N SER A 50 -2.57 1.03 -1.92
CA SER A 50 -2.45 0.60 -3.32
C SER A 50 -0.97 0.55 -3.78
N GLU A 51 -0.17 1.52 -3.33
CA GLU A 51 1.23 1.65 -3.70
C GLU A 51 2.13 0.59 -3.06
N ILE A 52 1.91 0.26 -1.79
CA ILE A 52 2.62 -0.78 -1.03
C ILE A 52 2.34 -2.14 -1.67
N LEU A 53 1.06 -2.48 -1.89
CA LEU A 53 0.67 -3.74 -2.49
C LEU A 53 1.24 -3.90 -3.91
N PHE A 54 1.27 -2.82 -4.70
CA PHE A 54 1.91 -2.85 -6.01
C PHE A 54 3.43 -3.02 -5.91
N ALA A 55 4.09 -2.32 -5.00
CA ALA A 55 5.53 -2.42 -4.80
C ALA A 55 5.94 -3.87 -4.45
N CYS A 56 5.17 -4.51 -3.57
CA CYS A 56 5.34 -5.89 -3.11
C CYS A 56 4.74 -6.95 -4.06
N ARG A 57 4.05 -6.54 -5.14
CA ARG A 57 3.39 -7.44 -6.11
C ARG A 57 2.32 -8.35 -5.51
N ILE A 58 1.64 -7.89 -4.46
CA ILE A 58 0.58 -8.64 -3.79
C ILE A 58 -0.78 -8.19 -4.30
N SER A 59 -1.67 -9.14 -4.58
CA SER A 59 -3.06 -8.83 -4.92
C SER A 59 -3.73 -8.10 -3.75
N PRO A 60 -4.40 -6.96 -3.98
CA PRO A 60 -5.16 -6.28 -2.92
C PRO A 60 -6.36 -7.09 -2.41
N PHE A 61 -6.69 -8.17 -3.10
CA PHE A 61 -7.86 -9.00 -2.82
C PHE A 61 -7.51 -10.33 -2.18
N ALA A 62 -6.22 -10.67 -2.09
CA ALA A 62 -5.77 -11.86 -1.39
C ALA A 62 -6.21 -11.78 0.09
N PRO A 63 -6.84 -12.83 0.64
CA PRO A 63 -7.05 -12.94 2.07
C PRO A 63 -5.72 -12.84 2.82
N ALA A 64 -5.66 -12.07 3.89
CA ALA A 64 -4.43 -11.85 4.63
C ALA A 64 -3.83 -13.15 5.19
N GLY A 65 -4.68 -14.14 5.51
CA GLY A 65 -4.28 -15.46 6.02
C GLY A 65 -3.68 -16.38 4.96
N GLN A 66 -3.75 -16.03 3.68
CA GLN A 66 -3.05 -16.76 2.61
C GLN A 66 -1.61 -16.26 2.39
N LEU A 67 -1.24 -15.14 3.00
CA LEU A 67 0.10 -14.58 2.88
C LEU A 67 1.00 -15.15 3.98
N ASP A 68 2.17 -15.61 3.58
CA ASP A 68 3.17 -16.09 4.54
C ASP A 68 3.76 -14.92 5.36
N GLU A 69 4.39 -15.26 6.48
CA GLU A 69 5.01 -14.28 7.38
C GLU A 69 6.03 -13.38 6.67
N PRO A 70 6.96 -13.90 5.83
CA PRO A 70 7.87 -13.07 5.05
C PRO A 70 7.15 -12.05 4.16
N THR A 71 6.02 -12.41 3.54
CA THR A 71 5.24 -11.49 2.71
C THR A 71 4.60 -10.38 3.54
N LEU A 72 3.96 -10.75 4.66
CA LEU A 72 3.37 -9.76 5.57
C LEU A 72 4.43 -8.79 6.11
N LEU A 73 5.60 -9.31 6.47
CA LEU A 73 6.75 -8.54 6.91
C LEU A 73 7.24 -7.58 5.80
N ALA A 74 7.33 -8.05 4.57
CA ALA A 74 7.73 -7.22 3.43
C ALA A 74 6.74 -6.07 3.18
N LEU A 75 5.44 -6.29 3.37
CA LEU A 75 4.41 -5.25 3.28
C LEU A 75 4.61 -4.18 4.36
N VAL A 76 4.77 -4.58 5.62
CA VAL A 76 4.98 -3.67 6.76
C VAL A 76 6.27 -2.88 6.60
N THR A 77 7.37 -3.55 6.25
CA THR A 77 8.68 -2.91 6.02
C THR A 77 8.60 -1.89 4.87
N THR A 78 7.93 -2.25 3.78
CA THR A 78 7.73 -1.35 2.64
C THR A 78 6.88 -0.15 3.03
N ALA A 79 5.83 -0.35 3.83
CA ALA A 79 5.00 0.71 4.37
C ALA A 79 5.82 1.71 5.20
N ARG A 80 6.60 1.22 6.17
CA ARG A 80 7.49 2.07 7.00
C ARG A 80 8.45 2.87 6.15
N ARG A 81 9.11 2.22 5.18
CA ARG A 81 10.06 2.89 4.29
C ARG A 81 9.41 4.01 3.49
N LEU A 82 8.24 3.74 2.88
CA LEU A 82 7.53 4.73 2.09
C LEU A 82 6.96 5.87 2.94
N LEU A 83 6.51 5.60 4.16
CA LEU A 83 6.03 6.65 5.07
C LEU A 83 7.20 7.53 5.51
N LYS A 84 8.28 6.93 6.04
CA LYS A 84 9.49 7.66 6.47
C LYS A 84 10.15 8.45 5.34
N SER A 85 10.17 7.94 4.10
CA SER A 85 10.73 8.68 2.97
C SER A 85 9.88 9.88 2.56
N ASN A 86 8.61 9.92 2.98
CA ASN A 86 7.64 10.97 2.63
C ASN A 86 7.34 11.94 3.77
N THR A 87 8.01 11.82 4.93
CA THR A 87 7.89 12.79 6.04
C THR A 87 8.84 13.98 5.92
N SER A 88 9.83 13.95 5.02
CA SER A 88 10.76 15.05 4.85
C SER A 88 10.09 16.24 4.14
N GLU A 89 10.19 17.45 4.72
CA GLU A 89 9.64 18.71 4.19
C GLU A 89 10.06 19.03 2.74
N SER A 90 11.10 18.38 2.23
CA SER A 90 11.60 18.54 0.86
C SER A 90 10.69 17.97 -0.23
N LEU A 91 9.69 17.15 0.11
CA LEU A 91 8.75 16.57 -0.87
C LEU A 91 7.44 17.34 -0.89
N ALA A 92 7.19 18.05 -2.00
CA ALA A 92 5.95 18.79 -2.21
C ALA A 92 4.68 17.90 -2.30
N ALA A 93 4.85 16.59 -2.58
CA ALA A 93 3.77 15.61 -2.56
C ALA A 93 4.30 14.18 -2.38
N MET A 94 3.40 13.25 -2.03
CA MET A 94 3.70 11.83 -1.86
C MET A 94 4.37 11.22 -3.10
N THR A 95 5.50 10.56 -2.88
CA THR A 95 6.32 9.92 -3.90
C THR A 95 6.61 8.47 -3.53
N THR A 96 6.14 7.55 -4.37
CA THR A 96 6.37 6.10 -4.27
C THR A 96 7.07 5.55 -5.52
N TYR A 97 7.07 6.33 -6.61
CA TYR A 97 7.78 6.07 -7.86
C TYR A 97 8.75 7.20 -8.19
N THR A 98 10.00 6.85 -8.47
CA THR A 98 11.10 7.79 -8.79
C THR A 98 11.58 7.72 -10.23
N GLY A 99 11.02 6.85 -11.07
CA GLY A 99 11.58 6.47 -12.37
C GLY A 99 11.49 7.50 -13.50
N PHE A 100 10.93 8.69 -13.28
CA PHE A 100 11.04 9.80 -14.23
C PHE A 100 11.99 10.87 -13.66
N ARG A 101 13.27 10.81 -14.06
CA ARG A 101 14.15 11.97 -13.95
C ARG A 101 13.65 13.01 -14.96
N LYS A 102 12.96 14.05 -14.50
CA LYS A 102 12.57 15.18 -15.36
C LYS A 102 13.36 16.43 -15.01
N THR A 103 13.78 17.13 -16.05
CA THR A 103 14.43 18.45 -16.03
C THR A 103 13.43 19.60 -16.11
N THR A 104 12.14 19.32 -16.33
CA THR A 104 11.08 20.32 -16.55
C THR A 104 10.00 20.28 -15.47
N ARG A 105 9.62 21.47 -15.01
CA ARG A 105 8.84 21.79 -13.79
C ARG A 105 7.32 21.61 -13.96
N ARG A 106 6.84 20.48 -14.49
CA ARG A 106 5.41 20.11 -14.36
C ARG A 106 5.27 19.13 -13.20
N ASP A 107 4.66 19.60 -12.13
CA ASP A 107 4.34 18.80 -10.95
C ASP A 107 2.98 18.12 -11.17
N ASP A 108 2.96 16.98 -11.86
CA ASP A 108 1.79 16.10 -11.86
C ASP A 108 1.98 15.04 -10.76
N PRO A 109 1.18 15.07 -9.68
CA PRO A 109 1.29 14.11 -8.58
C PRO A 109 1.15 12.65 -9.04
N SER A 110 0.42 12.39 -10.12
CA SER A 110 0.28 11.03 -10.67
C SER A 110 1.59 10.50 -11.26
N GLU A 111 2.53 11.38 -11.63
CA GLU A 111 3.87 10.98 -12.10
C GLU A 111 4.72 10.37 -10.98
N ARG A 112 4.40 10.67 -9.72
CA ARG A 112 5.12 10.19 -8.53
C ARG A 112 4.56 8.88 -7.95
N LEU A 113 3.49 8.34 -8.55
CA LEU A 113 2.76 7.16 -8.05
C LEU A 113 2.74 6.01 -9.06
N TRP A 114 2.92 4.77 -8.59
CA TRP A 114 2.95 3.58 -9.44
C TRP A 114 1.60 3.25 -10.06
N VAL A 115 0.52 3.31 -9.28
CA VAL A 115 -0.81 2.86 -9.71
C VAL A 115 -1.95 3.77 -9.24
N TYR A 116 -1.80 4.44 -8.10
CA TYR A 116 -2.87 5.24 -7.52
C TYR A 116 -3.22 6.44 -8.40
N GLY A 117 -4.52 6.63 -8.66
CA GLY A 117 -5.01 7.69 -9.55
C GLY A 117 -4.74 7.43 -11.03
N ARG A 118 -4.18 6.27 -11.39
CA ARG A 118 -3.72 5.97 -12.76
C ARG A 118 -4.57 4.93 -13.47
N ALA A 119 -5.84 4.80 -13.10
CA ALA A 119 -6.77 3.90 -13.77
C ALA A 119 -6.75 4.09 -15.30
N ARG A 120 -6.75 2.99 -16.05
CA ARG A 120 -6.66 2.92 -17.52
C ARG A 120 -5.33 3.41 -18.13
N LYS A 121 -4.38 3.90 -17.33
CA LYS A 121 -3.03 4.22 -17.81
C LYS A 121 -2.17 2.95 -17.84
N PRO A 122 -1.15 2.87 -18.72
CA PRO A 122 -0.25 1.73 -18.75
C PRO A 122 0.53 1.60 -17.43
N CYS A 123 0.60 0.38 -16.90
CA CYS A 123 1.46 0.03 -15.78
C CYS A 123 2.91 0.36 -16.11
N ARG A 124 3.63 1.01 -15.18
CA ARG A 124 5.04 1.38 -15.38
C ARG A 124 6.01 0.19 -15.38
N ARG A 125 5.55 -1.00 -15.00
CA ARG A 125 6.37 -2.23 -15.02
C ARG A 125 6.14 -3.07 -16.27
N CYS A 126 4.87 -3.31 -16.64
CA CYS A 126 4.53 -4.27 -17.70
C CYS A 126 3.67 -3.70 -18.83
N GLY A 127 3.23 -2.44 -18.76
CA GLY A 127 2.37 -1.82 -19.77
C GLY A 127 0.88 -2.13 -19.67
N THR A 128 0.47 -3.21 -18.97
CA THR A 128 -0.95 -3.55 -18.77
C THR A 128 -1.73 -2.38 -18.15
N PRO A 129 -2.94 -2.04 -18.63
CA PRO A 129 -3.73 -0.97 -18.05
C PRO A 129 -4.02 -1.17 -16.55
N VAL A 130 -3.74 -0.15 -15.75
CA VAL A 130 -4.04 -0.17 -14.31
C VAL A 130 -5.56 -0.22 -14.11
N ARG A 131 -6.02 -1.15 -13.28
CA ARG A 131 -7.41 -1.34 -12.90
C ARG A 131 -7.76 -0.50 -11.67
N MET A 132 -9.04 -0.21 -11.51
CA MET A 132 -9.58 0.42 -10.31
C MET A 132 -10.94 -0.14 -9.99
N ARG A 133 -11.17 -0.45 -8.71
CA ARG A 133 -12.47 -0.83 -8.16
C ARG A 133 -12.60 -0.31 -6.73
N ARG A 134 -13.83 -0.14 -6.28
CA ARG A 134 -14.15 0.19 -4.90
C ARG A 134 -14.16 -1.11 -4.09
N GLN A 135 -13.56 -1.09 -2.90
CA GLN A 135 -13.41 -2.26 -2.03
C GLN A 135 -13.70 -1.90 -0.57
N GLY A 136 -14.13 -2.91 0.18
CA GLY A 136 -14.37 -2.83 1.62
C GLY A 136 -15.66 -2.09 1.98
N VAL A 137 -16.02 -2.12 3.26
CA VAL A 137 -17.25 -1.51 3.81
C VAL A 137 -17.34 -0.02 3.51
N HIS A 138 -16.19 0.66 3.43
CA HIS A 138 -16.11 2.11 3.17
C HIS A 138 -15.92 2.47 1.70
N ALA A 139 -16.08 1.51 0.76
CA ALA A 139 -15.95 1.72 -0.68
C ALA A 139 -14.70 2.54 -1.04
N ARG A 140 -13.53 2.14 -0.53
CA ARG A 140 -12.27 2.84 -0.79
C ARG A 140 -11.75 2.43 -2.17
N SER A 141 -11.27 3.39 -2.95
CA SER A 141 -10.70 3.09 -4.27
C SER A 141 -9.42 2.27 -4.13
N THR A 142 -9.37 1.12 -4.77
CA THR A 142 -8.19 0.27 -4.88
C THR A 142 -7.68 0.32 -6.32
N TYR A 143 -6.39 0.60 -6.50
CA TYR A 143 -5.72 0.61 -7.80
C TYR A 143 -4.69 -0.51 -7.85
N TRP A 144 -4.66 -1.29 -8.94
CA TRP A 144 -3.72 -2.40 -9.09
C TRP A 144 -3.43 -2.69 -10.57
N CYS A 145 -2.38 -3.47 -10.83
CA CYS A 145 -2.09 -4.02 -12.14
C CYS A 145 -2.31 -5.53 -12.12
N GLU A 146 -3.31 -6.03 -12.85
CA GLU A 146 -3.67 -7.45 -12.87
C GLU A 146 -2.52 -8.37 -13.32
N SER A 147 -1.63 -7.90 -14.20
CA SER A 147 -0.46 -8.69 -14.62
C SER A 147 0.69 -8.66 -13.62
N CYS A 148 0.81 -7.61 -12.79
CA CYS A 148 1.88 -7.53 -11.78
C CYS A 148 1.44 -8.02 -10.40
N GLN A 149 0.13 -8.13 -10.18
CA GLN A 149 -0.52 -8.52 -8.94
C GLN A 149 -1.62 -9.54 -9.29
N PRO A 150 -1.23 -10.77 -9.70
CA PRO A 150 -2.19 -11.83 -10.01
C PRO A 150 -3.03 -12.18 -8.78
N GLU A 151 -4.28 -12.63 -8.98
CA GLU A 151 -5.18 -12.98 -7.87
C GLU A 151 -4.66 -14.16 -7.05
N GLU A 152 -4.01 -15.11 -7.70
CA GLU A 152 -3.26 -16.19 -7.06
C GLU A 152 -1.87 -15.64 -6.71
N THR A 153 -1.61 -15.45 -5.42
CA THR A 153 -0.27 -15.18 -4.92
C THR A 153 0.49 -16.52 -4.91
N PRO A 154 1.65 -16.64 -5.56
CA PRO A 154 2.41 -17.90 -5.62
C PRO A 154 2.95 -18.32 -4.26
#